data_AF-A0A3R5V0D4-F1
#
_entry.id   AF-A0A3R5V0D4-F1
#
_cell.length_a   1.000
_cell.length_b   1.000
_cell.length_c   1.000
_cell.angle_alpha   90.00
_cell.angle_beta   90.00
_cell.angle_gamma   90.00
#
_symmetry.space_group_name_H-M   'P 1'
#
loop_
_entity.id
_entity.type
_entity.pdbx_description
1 polymer ?
#
loop_
_entity_poly.entity_id
_entity_poly.type
_entity_poly.pdbx_seq_one_letter_code
_entity_poly.pdbx_strand_id
1 'polypeptide(L)'
;MKIYNILTIFPKMFESALSFGVVSKAADKGILEINPVDIRECAYDRHRSTDDCQYGGGHGLVMKAEPVVESVRAVKANDPSTRVIMLDPRGKTFSQKDAERLLEYESLTFICGRYEGVDERIYDLVVDESISLGDFILTGGELAAITIIDAVARLIPGVLGDENSPVEDSYSTGLLEYPHYTRPAEYEGLSVPEVLTNGHHAEIDRWRREQSLRLTFERRPDLLREAPLNDHDRAFLRKLTLDKIKSRRLYVALLHYPMKDKEKDVVATSITNMDLHDISRSCTTYGVRKYFVVTPLSAQREIAGRVIDHWLEGYGATYNANRKQAFMGTALKESLMEVLEEIERVEGQRPRIVATTARTDRANISYPQLAEATLNQPCLLMFGTGWGFTEDIFRMADNILQPIDGTGEFNHLSVRSAVAIILDRLNRNSGGLL
;
A
#
# COMPACT_ATOMS: atom_id res chain seq x y z
N MET A 1 35.64 1.91 13.88
CA MET A 1 35.01 0.67 14.39
C MET A 1 33.64 1.04 14.89
N LYS A 2 32.59 0.30 14.50
CA LYS A 2 31.21 0.58 14.89
C LYS A 2 30.85 -0.14 16.19
N ILE A 3 30.21 0.51 17.16
CA ILE A 3 29.88 -0.10 18.45
C ILE A 3 28.36 -0.25 18.59
N TYR A 4 27.91 -1.44 18.99
CA TYR A 4 26.50 -1.72 19.30
C TYR A 4 26.38 -2.18 20.74
N ASN A 5 25.82 -1.36 21.62
CA ASN A 5 25.48 -1.73 22.98
C ASN A 5 24.02 -2.19 23.04
N ILE A 6 23.74 -3.29 23.72
CA ILE A 6 22.38 -3.83 23.83
C ILE A 6 22.03 -4.04 25.28
N LEU A 7 21.19 -3.14 25.82
CA LEU A 7 20.67 -3.26 27.17
C LEU A 7 19.51 -4.26 27.14
N THR A 8 19.70 -5.41 27.76
CA THR A 8 18.72 -6.51 27.77
C THR A 8 18.81 -7.28 29.08
N ILE A 9 17.76 -8.04 29.38
CA ILE A 9 17.78 -9.06 30.43
C ILE A 9 18.12 -10.46 29.85
N PHE A 10 18.47 -10.58 28.57
CA PHE A 10 18.84 -11.82 27.90
C PHE A 10 20.10 -11.66 27.04
N PRO A 11 21.26 -11.26 27.61
CA PRO A 11 22.49 -11.00 26.85
C PRO A 11 22.93 -12.19 25.97
N LYS A 12 22.74 -13.43 26.46
CA LYS A 12 23.08 -14.67 25.74
C LYS A 12 22.37 -14.85 24.39
N MET A 13 21.24 -14.17 24.15
CA MET A 13 20.58 -14.22 22.85
C MET A 13 21.47 -13.66 21.73
N PHE A 14 22.28 -12.64 22.04
CA PHE A 14 23.14 -11.97 21.07
C PHE A 14 24.41 -12.79 20.77
N GLU A 15 24.96 -13.49 21.77
CA GLU A 15 26.07 -14.44 21.59
C GLU A 15 25.71 -15.52 20.55
N SER A 16 24.45 -15.96 20.53
CA SER A 16 23.97 -16.98 19.60
C SER A 16 23.52 -16.41 18.25
N ALA A 17 22.83 -15.27 18.24
CA ALA A 17 22.24 -14.74 17.01
C ALA A 17 23.27 -14.09 16.07
N LEU A 18 24.33 -13.50 16.64
CA LEU A 18 25.31 -12.72 15.87
C LEU A 18 26.66 -13.44 15.70
N SER A 19 26.74 -14.72 16.09
CA SER A 19 27.92 -15.60 15.88
C SER A 19 27.95 -16.27 14.50
N PHE A 20 27.06 -15.88 13.58
CA PHE A 20 26.98 -16.42 12.24
C PHE A 20 27.00 -15.32 11.16
N GLY A 21 27.31 -15.71 9.92
CA GLY A 21 27.18 -14.83 8.76
C GLY A 21 28.25 -13.73 8.65
N VAL A 22 27.88 -12.63 7.98
CA VAL A 22 28.80 -11.52 7.68
C VAL A 22 29.06 -10.64 8.89
N VAL A 23 28.09 -10.50 9.80
CA VAL A 23 28.22 -9.71 11.03
C VAL A 23 29.25 -10.33 11.96
N SER A 24 29.21 -11.65 12.18
CA SER A 24 30.24 -12.35 12.97
C SER A 24 31.64 -12.16 12.38
N LYS A 25 31.79 -12.33 11.06
CA LYS A 25 33.09 -12.12 10.39
C LYS A 25 33.58 -10.68 10.51
N ALA A 26 32.68 -9.71 10.53
CA ALA A 26 33.01 -8.31 10.73
C ALA A 26 33.46 -8.03 12.17
N ALA A 27 32.83 -8.67 13.15
CA ALA A 27 33.24 -8.62 14.55
C ALA A 27 34.63 -9.24 14.74
N ASP A 28 34.89 -10.42 14.17
CA ASP A 28 36.20 -11.09 14.23
C ASP A 28 37.34 -10.24 13.63
N LYS A 29 37.01 -9.40 12.64
CA LYS A 29 37.95 -8.46 11.99
C LYS A 29 38.08 -7.12 12.72
N GLY A 30 37.33 -6.89 13.81
CA GLY A 30 37.31 -5.62 14.53
C GLY A 30 36.69 -4.45 13.76
N ILE A 31 35.85 -4.74 12.76
CA ILE A 31 35.11 -3.70 12.01
C ILE A 31 33.99 -3.14 12.89
N LEU A 32 33.34 -4.03 13.62
CA LEU A 32 32.27 -3.72 14.56
C LEU A 32 32.45 -4.48 15.88
N GLU A 33 31.82 -3.97 16.93
CA GLU A 33 31.79 -4.56 18.27
C GLU A 33 30.34 -4.64 18.75
N ILE A 34 29.97 -5.77 19.37
CA ILE A 34 28.62 -6.04 19.87
C ILE A 34 28.73 -6.32 21.37
N ASN A 35 28.08 -5.48 22.17
CA ASN A 35 28.20 -5.42 23.61
C ASN A 35 26.84 -5.61 24.28
N PRO A 36 26.41 -6.86 24.53
CA PRO A 36 25.22 -7.14 25.34
C PRO A 36 25.50 -6.77 26.80
N VAL A 37 24.65 -5.93 27.39
CA VAL A 37 24.73 -5.46 28.77
C VAL A 37 23.52 -6.00 29.52
N ASP A 38 23.75 -6.78 30.59
CA ASP A 38 22.68 -7.29 31.44
C ASP A 38 22.15 -6.18 32.37
N ILE A 39 20.93 -5.71 32.12
CA ILE A 39 20.28 -4.66 32.91
C ILE A 39 20.20 -5.05 34.40
N ARG A 40 20.16 -6.35 34.70
CA ARG A 40 20.12 -6.87 36.08
C ARG A 40 21.35 -6.50 36.90
N GLU A 41 22.48 -6.18 36.27
CA GLU A 41 23.68 -5.76 36.98
C GLU A 41 23.56 -4.36 37.60
N CYS A 42 22.65 -3.55 37.09
CA CYS A 42 22.35 -2.22 37.60
C CYS A 42 21.13 -2.19 38.55
N ALA A 43 20.58 -3.34 38.91
CA ALA A 43 19.50 -3.43 39.89
C ALA A 43 20.03 -3.27 41.32
N TYR A 44 19.36 -2.45 42.13
CA TYR A 44 19.79 -2.14 43.51
C TYR A 44 19.49 -3.25 44.52
N ASP A 45 18.50 -4.08 44.25
CA ASP A 45 18.07 -5.11 45.20
C ASP A 45 18.86 -6.42 45.03
N ARG A 46 18.89 -7.23 46.10
CA ARG A 46 19.62 -8.50 46.13
C ARG A 46 19.11 -9.52 45.09
N HIS A 47 17.85 -9.43 44.69
CA HIS A 47 17.23 -10.32 43.71
C HIS A 47 17.44 -9.86 42.27
N ARG A 48 18.09 -8.70 42.07
CA ARG A 48 18.33 -8.07 40.78
C ARG A 48 17.03 -7.85 39.98
N SER A 49 16.00 -7.36 40.65
CA SER A 49 14.68 -7.14 40.05
C SER A 49 14.70 -5.97 39.06
N THR A 50 14.23 -6.24 37.84
CA THR A 50 14.19 -5.28 36.73
C THR A 50 12.77 -4.82 36.39
N ASP A 51 11.76 -5.31 37.10
CA ASP A 51 10.35 -5.12 36.81
C ASP A 51 9.51 -5.03 38.10
N ASP A 52 8.32 -4.46 37.98
CA ASP A 52 7.34 -4.34 39.06
C ASP A 52 5.92 -4.22 38.50
N CYS A 53 4.91 -4.25 39.38
CA CYS A 53 3.52 -4.00 39.05
C CYS A 53 3.32 -2.56 38.54
N GLN A 54 2.44 -2.41 37.54
CA GLN A 54 2.10 -1.11 36.99
C GLN A 54 1.18 -0.29 37.91
N TYR A 55 1.43 1.02 37.99
CA TYR A 55 0.50 1.97 38.60
C TYR A 55 -0.79 2.08 37.76
N GLY A 56 -1.93 2.29 38.42
CA GLY A 56 -3.24 2.37 37.76
C GLY A 56 -3.97 1.03 37.61
N GLY A 57 -3.32 -0.08 37.97
CA GLY A 57 -3.85 -1.43 37.78
C GLY A 57 -3.70 -1.92 36.33
N GLY A 58 -4.00 -3.20 36.11
CA GLY A 58 -3.82 -3.87 34.82
C GLY A 58 -3.11 -5.22 34.98
N HIS A 59 -2.95 -5.94 33.87
CA HIS A 59 -2.24 -7.22 33.83
C HIS A 59 -0.79 -7.02 33.38
N GLY A 60 0.13 -7.86 33.86
CA GLY A 60 1.53 -7.83 33.48
C GLY A 60 2.42 -6.96 34.37
N LEU A 61 3.70 -6.91 34.01
CA LEU A 61 4.76 -6.21 34.73
C LEU A 61 5.36 -5.14 33.82
N VAL A 62 5.96 -4.11 34.41
CA VAL A 62 6.63 -3.02 33.68
C VAL A 62 8.07 -2.96 34.15
N MET A 63 9.02 -2.81 33.22
CA MET A 63 10.43 -2.67 33.59
C MET A 63 10.66 -1.37 34.36
N LYS A 64 11.38 -1.48 35.48
CA LYS A 64 11.69 -0.38 36.39
C LYS A 64 12.61 0.65 35.73
N ALA A 65 12.37 1.93 36.04
CA ALA A 65 13.16 3.03 35.52
C ALA A 65 14.64 2.94 35.92
N GLU A 66 14.91 2.68 37.20
CA GLU A 66 16.23 2.77 37.79
C GLU A 66 17.27 1.86 37.11
N PRO A 67 17.10 0.53 37.03
CA PRO A 67 18.13 -0.33 36.44
C PRO A 67 18.36 -0.04 34.95
N VAL A 68 17.32 0.36 34.21
CA VAL A 68 17.45 0.71 32.79
C VAL A 68 18.24 2.01 32.62
N VAL A 69 17.86 3.07 33.35
CA VAL A 69 18.51 4.38 33.29
C VAL A 69 19.97 4.29 33.72
N GLU A 70 20.27 3.56 34.81
CA GLU A 70 21.64 3.37 35.27
C GLU A 70 22.48 2.58 34.27
N SER A 71 21.91 1.57 33.61
CA SER A 71 22.59 0.85 32.53
C SER A 71 22.95 1.78 31.37
N VAL A 72 22.03 2.65 30.94
CA VAL A 72 22.33 3.64 29.89
C VAL A 72 23.41 4.63 30.35
N ARG A 73 23.35 5.11 31.60
CA ARG A 73 24.36 6.02 32.16
C ARG A 73 25.74 5.38 32.22
N ALA A 74 25.82 4.10 32.57
CA ALA A 74 27.08 3.35 32.58
C ALA A 74 27.69 3.27 31.17
N VAL A 75 26.88 3.01 30.14
CA VAL A 75 27.35 3.06 28.75
C VAL A 75 27.79 4.47 28.36
N LYS A 76 26.97 5.50 28.64
CA LYS A 76 27.29 6.91 28.34
C LYS A 76 28.51 7.43 29.09
N ALA A 77 28.88 6.86 30.23
CA ALA A 77 30.10 7.23 30.95
C ALA A 77 31.36 6.84 30.16
N ASN A 78 31.32 5.74 29.41
CA ASN A 78 32.41 5.30 28.54
C ASN A 78 32.33 5.90 27.14
N ASP A 79 31.11 6.11 26.65
CA ASP A 79 30.84 6.70 25.34
C ASP A 79 29.66 7.68 25.39
N PRO A 80 29.94 8.97 25.68
CA PRO A 80 28.91 10.00 25.77
C PRO A 80 28.15 10.27 24.47
N SER A 81 28.71 9.84 23.33
CA SER A 81 28.17 10.11 22.00
C SER A 81 27.18 9.05 21.51
N THR A 82 27.06 7.93 22.23
CA THR A 82 26.19 6.82 21.83
C THR A 82 24.74 7.29 21.68
N ARG A 83 24.13 6.92 20.56
CA ARG A 83 22.71 7.19 20.30
C ARG A 83 21.85 6.13 20.97
N VAL A 84 20.98 6.53 21.88
CA VAL A 84 20.12 5.62 22.66
C VAL A 84 18.77 5.47 21.97
N ILE A 85 18.49 4.24 21.53
CA ILE A 85 17.31 3.87 20.76
C ILE A 85 16.45 2.94 21.61
N MET A 86 15.21 3.35 21.88
CA MET A 86 14.21 2.48 22.49
C MET A 86 13.53 1.64 21.41
N LEU A 87 13.46 0.32 21.61
CA LEU A 87 12.76 -0.59 20.71
C LEU A 87 11.32 -0.76 21.19
N ASP A 88 10.40 -0.09 20.51
CA ASP A 88 9.00 0.07 20.92
C ASP A 88 8.08 0.04 19.69
N PRO A 89 7.01 -0.78 19.66
CA PRO A 89 6.02 -0.76 18.58
C PRO A 89 5.37 0.62 18.34
N ARG A 90 5.37 1.52 19.33
CA ARG A 90 4.90 2.91 19.22
C ARG A 90 5.89 3.84 18.50
N GLY A 91 7.13 3.39 18.30
CA GLY A 91 8.19 4.16 17.65
C GLY A 91 7.99 4.31 16.14
N LYS A 92 8.89 5.08 15.51
CA LYS A 92 8.90 5.20 14.04
C LYS A 92 9.23 3.83 13.42
N THR A 93 8.44 3.39 12.44
CA THR A 93 8.72 2.14 11.70
C THR A 93 10.10 2.22 11.01
N PHE A 94 10.95 1.24 11.28
CA PHE A 94 12.28 1.14 10.72
C PHE A 94 12.24 0.97 9.20
N SER A 95 13.13 1.69 8.50
CA SER A 95 13.25 1.66 7.05
C SER A 95 14.70 1.58 6.61
N GLN A 96 14.96 1.28 5.33
CA GLN A 96 16.32 1.27 4.78
C GLN A 96 17.01 2.64 4.93
N LYS A 97 16.26 3.75 4.77
CA LYS A 97 16.76 5.12 5.02
C LYS A 97 17.19 5.32 6.48
N ASP A 98 16.53 4.64 7.42
CA ASP A 98 16.94 4.66 8.82
C ASP A 98 18.21 3.84 9.04
N ALA A 99 18.39 2.71 8.36
CA ALA A 99 19.65 1.95 8.42
C ALA A 99 20.85 2.79 7.93
N GLU A 100 20.69 3.49 6.81
CA GLU A 100 21.68 4.42 6.25
C GLU A 100 21.96 5.58 7.23
N ARG A 101 20.91 6.20 7.79
CA ARG A 101 21.08 7.26 8.81
C ARG A 101 21.79 6.75 10.07
N LEU A 102 21.46 5.54 10.52
CA LEU A 102 22.07 4.94 11.71
C LEU A 102 23.52 4.55 11.45
N LEU A 103 23.94 4.32 10.20
CA LEU A 103 25.33 4.08 9.82
C LEU A 103 26.27 5.23 10.22
N GLU A 104 25.78 6.46 10.21
CA GLU A 104 26.56 7.68 10.52
C GLU A 104 26.99 7.80 11.99
N TYR A 105 26.35 7.09 12.91
CA TYR A 105 26.71 7.12 14.34
C TYR A 105 27.84 6.13 14.64
N GLU A 106 28.93 6.53 15.28
CA GLU A 106 29.99 5.56 15.62
C GLU A 106 29.50 4.48 16.61
N SER A 107 28.52 4.84 17.45
CA SER A 107 28.00 3.98 18.51
C SER A 107 26.48 4.11 18.67
N LEU A 108 25.84 2.96 18.85
CA LEU A 108 24.40 2.83 19.04
C LEU A 108 24.12 2.01 20.30
N THR A 109 23.17 2.45 21.11
CA THR A 109 22.71 1.75 22.30
C THR A 109 21.24 1.41 22.16
N PHE A 110 20.89 0.12 22.17
CA PHE A 110 19.50 -0.33 22.09
C PHE A 110 18.96 -0.71 23.46
N ILE A 111 17.78 -0.20 23.82
CA ILE A 111 17.03 -0.62 25.01
C ILE A 111 16.01 -1.67 24.59
N CYS A 112 16.22 -2.91 25.03
CA CYS A 112 15.30 -4.01 24.77
C CYS A 112 14.28 -4.12 25.90
N GLY A 113 13.11 -3.51 25.69
CA GLY A 113 11.96 -3.66 26.59
C GLY A 113 11.44 -5.10 26.64
N ARG A 114 10.80 -5.46 27.76
CA ARG A 114 10.14 -6.75 28.03
C ARG A 114 8.83 -6.52 28.78
N TYR A 115 8.07 -7.60 28.97
CA TYR A 115 6.78 -7.58 29.66
C TYR A 115 5.77 -6.66 28.93
N GLU A 116 5.04 -5.80 29.64
CA GLU A 116 4.15 -4.79 29.03
C GLU A 116 4.93 -3.61 28.46
N GLY A 117 6.21 -3.48 28.79
CA GLY A 117 7.07 -2.39 28.36
C GLY A 117 7.97 -1.89 29.48
N VAL A 118 8.40 -0.64 29.32
CA VAL A 118 9.31 0.05 30.25
C VAL A 118 8.59 1.25 30.87
N ASP A 119 9.02 1.67 32.07
CA ASP A 119 8.52 2.88 32.68
C ASP A 119 8.66 4.10 31.74
N GLU A 120 7.56 4.83 31.52
CA GLU A 120 7.50 5.92 30.54
C GLU A 120 8.52 7.04 30.82
N ARG A 121 8.97 7.21 32.06
CA ARG A 121 9.98 8.23 32.41
C ARG A 121 11.36 7.92 31.82
N ILE A 122 11.62 6.67 31.42
CA ILE A 122 12.87 6.29 30.73
C ILE A 122 13.02 7.07 29.42
N TYR A 123 11.92 7.31 28.70
CA TYR A 123 11.94 8.03 27.42
C TYR A 123 12.52 9.43 27.59
N ASP A 124 12.00 10.18 28.56
CA ASP A 124 12.42 11.56 28.83
C ASP A 124 13.84 11.67 29.40
N LEU A 125 14.28 10.64 30.14
CA LEU A 125 15.55 10.69 30.86
C LEU A 125 16.76 10.32 30.00
N VAL A 126 16.61 9.34 29.10
CA VAL A 126 17.78 8.72 28.44
C VAL A 126 17.59 8.35 26.97
N VAL A 127 16.37 8.34 26.43
CA VAL A 127 16.11 7.89 25.05
C VAL A 127 16.21 9.05 24.07
N ASP A 128 16.96 8.86 22.99
CA ASP A 128 17.10 9.86 21.94
C ASP A 128 16.05 9.69 20.83
N GLU A 129 15.63 8.45 20.54
CA GLU A 129 14.54 8.12 19.63
C GLU A 129 13.96 6.73 19.89
N SER A 130 12.75 6.48 19.39
CA SER A 130 12.10 5.17 19.46
C SER A 130 11.87 4.60 18.07
N ILE A 131 12.20 3.31 17.89
CA ILE A 131 12.07 2.60 16.61
C ILE A 131 11.18 1.37 16.79
N SER A 132 10.23 1.21 15.86
CA SER A 132 9.37 0.03 15.71
C SER A 132 9.86 -0.82 14.54
N LEU A 133 9.78 -2.14 14.66
CA LEU A 133 10.09 -3.05 13.55
C LEU A 133 8.93 -3.15 12.53
N GLY A 134 7.71 -2.78 12.95
CA GLY A 134 6.51 -2.84 12.13
C GLY A 134 5.24 -3.03 12.96
N ASP A 135 4.11 -3.15 12.28
CA ASP A 135 2.77 -3.20 12.89
C ASP A 135 2.44 -4.61 13.43
N PHE A 136 3.25 -5.09 14.37
CA PHE A 136 3.09 -6.37 15.05
C PHE A 136 3.76 -6.33 16.44
N ILE A 137 3.44 -7.31 17.29
CA ILE A 137 3.93 -7.38 18.68
C ILE A 137 4.91 -8.52 18.84
N LEU A 138 6.03 -8.25 19.52
CA LEU A 138 7.03 -9.21 19.96
C LEU A 138 7.05 -9.30 21.48
N THR A 139 7.64 -10.38 22.01
CA THR A 139 7.77 -10.57 23.48
C THR A 139 8.93 -9.77 24.09
N GLY A 140 9.70 -9.06 23.27
CA GLY A 140 10.83 -8.24 23.70
C GLY A 140 11.55 -7.57 22.54
N GLY A 141 12.38 -6.58 22.87
CA GLY A 141 13.13 -5.79 21.89
C GLY A 141 14.33 -6.51 21.25
N GLU A 142 14.75 -7.68 21.75
CA GLU A 142 16.03 -8.30 21.34
C GLU A 142 16.06 -8.66 19.86
N LEU A 143 14.96 -9.18 19.31
CA LEU A 143 14.87 -9.49 17.87
C LEU A 143 14.90 -8.21 17.02
N ALA A 144 14.27 -7.13 17.49
CA ALA A 144 14.33 -5.84 16.80
C ALA A 144 15.77 -5.28 16.81
N ALA A 145 16.49 -5.40 17.92
CA ALA A 145 17.91 -5.01 18.00
C ALA A 145 18.75 -5.81 17.00
N ILE A 146 18.61 -7.14 16.99
CA ILE A 146 19.33 -8.03 16.06
C ILE A 146 19.06 -7.63 14.60
N THR A 147 17.78 -7.41 14.24
CA THR A 147 17.41 -7.04 12.87
C THR A 147 17.98 -5.68 12.46
N ILE A 148 17.92 -4.67 13.34
CA ILE A 148 18.48 -3.34 13.05
C ILE A 148 20.01 -3.42 12.95
N ILE A 149 20.67 -4.13 13.87
CA ILE A 149 22.13 -4.32 13.83
C ILE A 149 22.55 -4.98 12.52
N ASP A 150 21.88 -6.05 12.09
CA ASP A 150 22.17 -6.72 10.82
C ASP A 150 22.02 -5.77 9.62
N ALA A 151 20.90 -5.02 9.57
CA ALA A 151 20.60 -4.07 8.51
C ALA A 151 21.58 -2.89 8.42
N VAL A 152 22.08 -2.40 9.57
CA VAL A 152 23.11 -1.33 9.60
C VAL A 152 24.50 -1.91 9.31
N ALA A 153 24.84 -3.05 9.91
CA ALA A 153 26.16 -3.66 9.81
C ALA A 153 26.54 -4.00 8.36
N ARG A 154 25.59 -4.50 7.57
CA ARG A 154 25.81 -4.81 6.15
C ARG A 154 26.15 -3.59 5.29
N LEU A 155 25.87 -2.37 5.75
CA LEU A 155 26.23 -1.12 5.05
C LEU A 155 27.65 -0.64 5.39
N ILE A 156 28.29 -1.20 6.43
CA ILE A 156 29.63 -0.79 6.84
C ILE A 156 30.65 -1.32 5.81
N PRO A 157 31.54 -0.45 5.27
CA PRO A 157 32.60 -0.87 4.36
C PRO A 157 33.43 -2.02 4.94
N GLY A 158 33.64 -3.08 4.13
CA GLY A 158 34.40 -4.27 4.51
C GLY A 158 33.59 -5.38 5.20
N VAL A 159 32.28 -5.17 5.47
CA VAL A 159 31.40 -6.22 5.99
C VAL A 159 30.90 -7.14 4.87
N LEU A 160 30.35 -6.55 3.81
CA LEU A 160 30.04 -7.29 2.58
C LEU A 160 31.29 -7.42 1.70
N GLY A 161 31.36 -8.51 0.95
CA GLY A 161 32.49 -8.79 0.05
C GLY A 161 32.48 -8.00 -1.25
N ASP A 162 31.33 -7.42 -1.62
CA ASP A 162 31.12 -6.59 -2.81
C ASP A 162 30.53 -5.25 -2.39
N GLU A 163 31.22 -4.16 -2.74
CA GLU A 163 30.84 -2.79 -2.40
C GLU A 163 29.59 -2.32 -3.17
N ASN A 164 29.25 -2.96 -4.29
CA ASN A 164 28.05 -2.60 -5.06
C ASN A 164 26.78 -3.29 -4.55
N SER A 165 26.90 -4.38 -3.78
CA SER A 165 25.75 -5.18 -3.32
C SER A 165 24.72 -4.35 -2.52
N PRO A 166 25.10 -3.47 -1.57
CA PRO A 166 24.13 -2.61 -0.89
C PRO A 166 23.35 -1.66 -1.80
N VAL A 167 23.95 -1.23 -2.92
CA VAL A 167 23.43 -0.15 -3.76
C VAL A 167 22.32 -0.66 -4.68
N GLU A 168 22.41 -1.90 -5.15
CA GLU A 168 21.42 -2.52 -6.05
C GLU A 168 20.28 -3.23 -5.31
N ASP A 169 20.41 -3.43 -3.99
CA ASP A 169 19.41 -4.10 -3.16
C ASP A 169 18.04 -3.38 -3.20
N SER A 170 17.00 -4.15 -2.85
CA SER A 170 15.66 -3.60 -2.63
C SER A 170 15.70 -2.44 -1.65
N TYR A 171 14.91 -1.40 -1.93
CA TYR A 171 14.75 -0.16 -1.16
C TYR A 171 15.91 0.85 -1.26
N SER A 172 17.14 0.43 -1.54
CA SER A 172 18.30 1.35 -1.68
C SER A 172 18.11 2.35 -2.82
N THR A 173 17.50 1.92 -3.94
CA THR A 173 17.17 2.80 -5.07
C THR A 173 15.75 3.36 -5.02
N GLY A 174 15.00 3.09 -3.95
CA GLY A 174 13.57 3.37 -3.86
C GLY A 174 12.68 2.38 -4.64
N LEU A 175 13.24 1.30 -5.17
CA LEU A 175 12.52 0.23 -5.89
C LEU A 175 12.81 -1.13 -5.26
N LEU A 176 12.00 -2.14 -5.60
CA LEU A 176 12.33 -3.54 -5.35
C LEU A 176 13.38 -4.04 -6.34
N GLU A 177 14.21 -4.98 -5.92
CA GLU A 177 15.22 -5.60 -6.77
C GLU A 177 14.57 -6.49 -7.86
N TYR A 178 15.30 -6.66 -8.96
CA TYR A 178 14.93 -7.54 -10.07
C TYR A 178 15.04 -9.03 -9.68
N PRO A 179 14.38 -9.96 -10.41
CA PRO A 179 14.49 -11.38 -10.12
C PRO A 179 15.87 -11.92 -10.49
N HIS A 180 16.40 -12.79 -9.63
CA HIS A 180 17.69 -13.45 -9.81
C HIS A 180 17.52 -14.86 -10.37
N TYR A 181 18.45 -15.24 -11.24
CA TYR A 181 18.53 -16.57 -11.84
C TYR A 181 19.94 -17.12 -11.68
N THR A 182 20.05 -18.42 -11.44
CA THR A 182 21.33 -19.11 -11.36
C THR A 182 21.25 -20.44 -12.10
N ARG A 183 22.37 -21.14 -12.21
CA ARG A 183 22.45 -22.44 -12.87
C ARG A 183 21.56 -23.47 -12.15
N PRO A 184 20.94 -24.42 -12.88
CA PRO A 184 21.04 -24.66 -14.33
C PRO A 184 20.20 -23.71 -15.21
N ALA A 185 20.48 -23.67 -16.52
CA ALA A 185 19.79 -22.77 -17.46
C ALA A 185 18.30 -23.11 -17.68
N GLU A 186 17.91 -24.36 -17.43
CA GLU A 186 16.52 -24.81 -17.41
C GLU A 186 16.31 -25.69 -16.18
N TYR A 187 15.22 -25.46 -15.46
CA TYR A 187 14.82 -26.26 -14.30
C TYR A 187 13.30 -26.45 -14.34
N GLU A 188 12.85 -27.72 -14.31
CA GLU A 188 11.43 -28.09 -14.39
C GLU A 188 10.65 -27.45 -15.56
N GLY A 189 11.29 -27.32 -16.72
CA GLY A 189 10.70 -26.72 -17.92
C GLY A 189 10.63 -25.18 -17.89
N LEU A 190 11.23 -24.53 -16.89
CA LEU A 190 11.39 -23.09 -16.81
C LEU A 190 12.83 -22.69 -17.17
N SER A 191 12.99 -21.94 -18.25
CA SER A 191 14.28 -21.45 -18.72
C SER A 191 14.63 -20.07 -18.14
N VAL A 192 15.93 -19.82 -17.94
CA VAL A 192 16.45 -18.48 -17.67
C VAL A 192 16.13 -17.55 -18.85
N PRO A 193 15.70 -16.29 -18.62
CA PRO A 193 15.46 -15.33 -19.69
C PRO A 193 16.63 -15.19 -20.66
N GLU A 194 16.40 -15.29 -21.97
CA GLU A 194 17.45 -15.30 -22.99
C GLU A 194 18.38 -14.09 -22.91
N VAL A 195 17.85 -12.91 -22.57
CA VAL A 195 18.60 -11.66 -22.38
C VAL A 195 19.70 -11.78 -21.32
N LEU A 196 19.53 -12.65 -20.30
CA LEU A 196 20.54 -12.88 -19.27
C LEU A 196 21.68 -13.79 -19.73
N THR A 197 21.54 -14.42 -20.90
CA THR A 197 22.51 -15.39 -21.45
C THR A 197 23.24 -14.90 -22.70
N ASN A 198 22.84 -13.73 -23.24
CA ASN A 198 23.37 -13.21 -24.50
C ASN A 198 24.68 -12.39 -24.36
N GLY A 199 25.10 -12.09 -23.13
CA GLY A 199 26.33 -11.32 -22.84
C GLY A 199 26.25 -9.81 -23.14
N HIS A 200 25.08 -9.29 -23.52
CA HIS A 200 24.90 -7.87 -23.83
C HIS A 200 24.56 -7.08 -22.56
N HIS A 201 25.59 -6.55 -21.88
CA HIS A 201 25.45 -5.83 -20.62
C HIS A 201 24.36 -4.74 -20.62
N ALA A 202 24.31 -3.90 -21.65
CA ALA A 202 23.29 -2.84 -21.74
C ALA A 202 21.85 -3.38 -21.83
N GLU A 203 21.65 -4.55 -22.46
CA GLU A 203 20.33 -5.18 -22.54
C GLU A 203 19.94 -5.84 -21.22
N ILE A 204 20.91 -6.44 -20.53
CA ILE A 204 20.76 -7.01 -19.20
C ILE A 204 20.37 -5.92 -18.20
N ASP A 205 21.08 -4.79 -18.19
CA ASP A 205 20.80 -3.68 -17.27
C ASP A 205 19.42 -3.07 -17.51
N ARG A 206 19.05 -2.87 -18.79
CA ARG A 206 17.69 -2.43 -19.15
C ARG A 206 16.64 -3.43 -18.67
N TRP A 207 16.85 -4.72 -18.89
CA TRP A 207 15.92 -5.76 -18.46
C TRP A 207 15.78 -5.78 -16.93
N ARG A 208 16.90 -5.69 -16.19
CA ARG A 208 16.93 -5.61 -14.72
C ARG A 208 16.11 -4.43 -14.22
N ARG A 209 16.32 -3.24 -14.80
CA ARG A 209 15.55 -2.03 -14.46
C ARG A 209 14.06 -2.21 -14.72
N GLU A 210 13.69 -2.75 -15.88
CA GLU A 210 12.28 -3.00 -16.23
C GLU A 210 11.62 -4.03 -15.29
N GLN A 211 12.32 -5.10 -14.90
CA GLN A 211 11.78 -6.08 -13.95
C GLN A 211 11.65 -5.50 -12.54
N SER A 212 12.61 -4.71 -12.08
CA SER A 212 12.53 -3.98 -10.82
C SER A 212 11.30 -3.06 -10.78
N LEU A 213 11.06 -2.28 -11.85
CA LEU A 213 9.87 -1.45 -11.99
C LEU A 213 8.58 -2.27 -12.00
N ARG A 214 8.55 -3.38 -12.74
CA ARG A 214 7.37 -4.26 -12.81
C ARG A 214 7.04 -4.86 -11.44
N LEU A 215 8.01 -5.43 -10.75
CA LEU A 215 7.84 -5.99 -9.40
C LEU A 215 7.38 -4.91 -8.41
N THR A 216 7.96 -3.72 -8.48
CA THR A 216 7.57 -2.59 -7.63
C THR A 216 6.12 -2.18 -7.95
N PHE A 217 5.76 -2.04 -9.22
CA PHE A 217 4.38 -1.72 -9.64
C PHE A 217 3.35 -2.76 -9.18
N GLU A 218 3.72 -4.05 -9.18
CA GLU A 218 2.82 -5.13 -8.80
C GLU A 218 2.70 -5.32 -7.29
N ARG A 219 3.80 -5.22 -6.54
CA ARG A 219 3.88 -5.61 -5.12
C ARG A 219 3.96 -4.45 -4.15
N ARG A 220 4.62 -3.36 -4.54
CA ARG A 220 4.87 -2.18 -3.70
C ARG A 220 4.69 -0.88 -4.50
N PRO A 221 3.51 -0.66 -5.11
CA PRO A 221 3.28 0.49 -5.97
C PRO A 221 3.50 1.80 -5.19
N ASP A 222 3.26 1.80 -3.88
CA ASP A 222 3.53 2.93 -2.97
C ASP A 222 4.94 3.51 -3.10
N LEU A 223 5.96 2.68 -3.36
CA LEU A 223 7.35 3.13 -3.53
C LEU A 223 7.55 4.00 -4.78
N LEU A 224 6.75 3.79 -5.84
CA LEU A 224 6.88 4.53 -7.10
C LEU A 224 6.60 6.02 -6.98
N ARG A 225 5.95 6.47 -5.89
CA ARG A 225 5.63 7.89 -5.66
C ARG A 225 6.87 8.74 -5.42
N GLU A 226 7.86 8.17 -4.74
CA GLU A 226 9.11 8.85 -4.37
C GLU A 226 10.32 8.34 -5.15
N ALA A 227 10.15 7.25 -5.91
CA ALA A 227 11.24 6.66 -6.67
C ALA A 227 11.81 7.64 -7.71
N PRO A 228 13.14 7.68 -7.90
CA PRO A 228 13.76 8.43 -8.98
C PRO A 228 13.47 7.73 -10.32
N LEU A 229 12.52 8.26 -11.07
CA LEU A 229 12.06 7.72 -12.37
C LEU A 229 12.47 8.63 -13.53
N ASN A 230 13.23 8.08 -14.48
CA ASN A 230 13.55 8.74 -15.75
C ASN A 230 12.39 8.60 -16.77
N ASP A 231 12.53 9.21 -17.94
CA ASP A 231 11.48 9.19 -18.98
C ASP A 231 11.16 7.79 -19.51
N HIS A 232 12.17 6.92 -19.60
CA HIS A 232 11.99 5.53 -20.01
C HIS A 232 11.18 4.75 -18.95
N ASP A 233 11.52 4.90 -17.67
CA ASP A 233 10.81 4.26 -16.56
C ASP A 233 9.33 4.68 -16.55
N ARG A 234 9.07 5.99 -16.74
CA ARG A 234 7.69 6.54 -16.82
C ARG A 234 6.93 5.98 -18.01
N ALA A 235 7.56 5.87 -19.17
CA ALA A 235 6.95 5.28 -20.35
C ALA A 235 6.60 3.80 -20.14
N PHE A 236 7.51 3.04 -19.53
CA PHE A 236 7.31 1.63 -19.20
C PHE A 236 6.18 1.43 -18.18
N LEU A 237 6.19 2.18 -17.08
CA LEU A 237 5.13 2.16 -16.06
C LEU A 237 3.77 2.59 -16.64
N ARG A 238 3.74 3.58 -17.54
CA ARG A 238 2.53 3.96 -18.26
C ARG A 238 2.00 2.82 -19.11
N LYS A 239 2.87 2.08 -19.80
CA LYS A 239 2.48 0.88 -20.57
C LYS A 239 1.88 -0.18 -19.65
N LEU A 240 2.54 -0.53 -18.54
CA LEU A 240 2.02 -1.47 -17.55
C LEU A 240 0.66 -1.05 -16.99
N THR A 241 0.51 0.25 -16.68
CA THR A 241 -0.74 0.82 -16.18
C THR A 241 -1.85 0.69 -17.23
N LEU A 242 -1.57 1.01 -18.49
CA LEU A 242 -2.55 0.89 -19.58
C LEU A 242 -2.94 -0.57 -19.83
N ASP A 243 -1.98 -1.50 -19.80
CA ASP A 243 -2.25 -2.93 -19.98
C ASP A 243 -3.13 -3.47 -18.82
N LYS A 244 -2.87 -3.03 -17.58
CA LYS A 244 -3.68 -3.36 -16.41
C LYS A 244 -5.07 -2.73 -16.46
N ILE A 245 -5.20 -1.49 -16.93
CA ILE A 245 -6.50 -0.84 -17.10
C ILE A 245 -7.31 -1.56 -18.19
N LYS A 246 -6.68 -1.95 -19.31
CA LYS A 246 -7.34 -2.69 -20.40
C LYS A 246 -7.79 -4.09 -19.96
N SER A 247 -7.07 -4.73 -19.05
CA SER A 247 -7.46 -6.06 -18.55
C SER A 247 -8.64 -6.00 -17.58
N ARG A 248 -8.98 -4.83 -17.02
CA ARG A 248 -10.18 -4.68 -16.18
C ARG A 248 -11.46 -4.91 -16.97
N ARG A 249 -12.39 -5.59 -16.32
CA ARG A 249 -13.76 -5.84 -16.78
C ARG A 249 -14.73 -5.01 -15.94
N LEU A 250 -14.54 -3.69 -15.93
CA LEU A 250 -15.38 -2.75 -15.19
C LEU A 250 -16.43 -2.10 -16.10
N TYR A 251 -17.68 -2.16 -15.67
CA TYR A 251 -18.83 -1.49 -16.27
C TYR A 251 -19.44 -0.52 -15.27
N VAL A 252 -20.05 0.56 -15.76
CA VAL A 252 -20.74 1.55 -14.92
C VAL A 252 -22.18 1.70 -15.40
N ALA A 253 -23.15 1.73 -14.48
CA ALA A 253 -24.53 2.08 -14.77
C ALA A 253 -24.99 3.26 -13.92
N LEU A 254 -25.57 4.27 -14.56
CA LEU A 254 -26.33 5.33 -13.90
C LEU A 254 -27.82 5.03 -14.03
N LEU A 255 -28.45 4.72 -12.90
CA LEU A 255 -29.87 4.37 -12.83
C LEU A 255 -30.71 5.62 -12.53
N HIS A 256 -31.74 5.82 -13.36
CA HIS A 256 -32.77 6.83 -13.15
C HIS A 256 -34.08 6.24 -12.62
N TYR A 257 -34.19 4.91 -12.56
CA TYR A 257 -35.32 4.19 -11.96
C TYR A 257 -34.87 2.78 -11.56
N PRO A 258 -35.41 2.18 -10.48
CA PRO A 258 -36.28 2.80 -9.48
C PRO A 258 -35.47 3.57 -8.41
N MET A 259 -35.72 4.87 -8.27
CA MET A 259 -35.04 5.74 -7.29
C MET A 259 -35.97 6.15 -6.16
N LYS A 260 -35.41 6.48 -5.00
CA LYS A 260 -36.15 7.15 -3.93
C LYS A 260 -36.17 8.66 -4.15
N ASP A 261 -37.27 9.30 -3.81
CA ASP A 261 -37.35 10.75 -3.64
C ASP A 261 -37.19 11.16 -2.16
N LYS A 262 -37.50 12.43 -1.84
CA LYS A 262 -37.46 12.98 -0.48
C LYS A 262 -38.43 12.29 0.47
N GLU A 263 -39.56 11.84 -0.05
CA GLU A 263 -40.66 11.22 0.68
C GLU A 263 -40.49 9.70 0.78
N LYS A 264 -39.45 9.17 0.11
CA LYS A 264 -39.08 7.74 -0.02
C LYS A 264 -39.98 6.97 -0.98
N ASP A 265 -40.74 7.67 -1.81
CA ASP A 265 -41.52 7.07 -2.88
C ASP A 265 -40.61 6.63 -4.03
N VAL A 266 -41.07 5.63 -4.78
CA VAL A 266 -40.35 5.09 -5.93
C VAL A 266 -40.66 5.94 -7.16
N VAL A 267 -39.64 6.62 -7.68
CA VAL A 267 -39.77 7.57 -8.79
C VAL A 267 -38.75 7.29 -9.89
N ALA A 268 -39.06 7.80 -11.09
CA ALA A 268 -38.09 7.94 -12.18
C ALA A 268 -37.52 9.37 -12.15
N THR A 269 -36.19 9.50 -12.15
CA THR A 269 -35.51 10.81 -12.19
C THR A 269 -35.19 11.22 -13.63
N SER A 270 -34.70 12.45 -13.81
CA SER A 270 -34.35 12.97 -15.13
C SER A 270 -32.87 12.82 -15.47
N ILE A 271 -32.57 12.41 -16.70
CA ILE A 271 -31.21 12.46 -17.26
C ILE A 271 -30.81 13.93 -17.44
N THR A 272 -29.66 14.30 -16.89
CA THR A 272 -29.07 15.61 -17.16
C THR A 272 -27.96 15.51 -18.21
N ASN A 273 -27.81 16.58 -19.01
CA ASN A 273 -26.74 16.63 -20.00
C ASN A 273 -25.34 16.59 -19.36
N MET A 274 -25.21 17.11 -18.13
CA MET A 274 -23.96 17.03 -17.37
C MET A 274 -23.62 15.58 -17.00
N ASP A 275 -24.61 14.77 -16.64
CA ASP A 275 -24.37 13.35 -16.28
C ASP A 275 -23.82 12.60 -17.48
N LEU A 276 -24.41 12.77 -18.67
CA LEU A 276 -23.90 12.20 -19.92
C LEU A 276 -22.45 12.65 -20.16
N HIS A 277 -22.17 13.94 -20.07
CA HIS A 277 -20.85 14.45 -20.42
C HIS A 277 -19.74 14.05 -19.44
N ASP A 278 -19.95 14.26 -18.15
CA ASP A 278 -18.89 14.13 -17.16
C ASP A 278 -18.64 12.68 -16.78
N ILE A 279 -19.69 11.86 -16.75
CA ILE A 279 -19.55 10.43 -16.45
C ILE A 279 -18.94 9.69 -17.64
N SER A 280 -19.37 9.95 -18.88
CA SER A 280 -18.72 9.35 -20.06
C SER A 280 -17.21 9.65 -20.09
N ARG A 281 -16.81 10.89 -19.80
CA ARG A 281 -15.40 11.29 -19.72
C ARG A 281 -14.65 10.59 -18.59
N SER A 282 -15.25 10.53 -17.40
CA SER A 282 -14.67 9.82 -16.26
C SER A 282 -14.49 8.33 -16.57
N CYS A 283 -15.52 7.68 -17.12
CA CYS A 283 -15.48 6.30 -17.55
C CYS A 283 -14.36 6.05 -18.57
N THR A 284 -14.21 6.89 -19.59
CA THR A 284 -13.13 6.74 -20.58
C THR A 284 -11.75 6.99 -19.98
N THR A 285 -11.61 7.96 -19.06
CA THR A 285 -10.34 8.30 -18.40
C THR A 285 -9.84 7.12 -17.56
N TYR A 286 -10.73 6.42 -16.86
CA TYR A 286 -10.39 5.30 -15.97
C TYR A 286 -10.57 3.92 -16.62
N GLY A 287 -10.80 3.85 -17.93
CA GLY A 287 -10.87 2.61 -18.71
C GLY A 287 -12.07 1.71 -18.37
N VAL A 288 -13.21 2.31 -18.05
CA VAL A 288 -14.49 1.59 -17.96
C VAL A 288 -14.86 1.10 -19.37
N ARG A 289 -15.20 -0.19 -19.49
CA ARG A 289 -15.54 -0.83 -20.79
C ARG A 289 -16.77 -0.20 -21.42
N LYS A 290 -17.81 0.02 -20.61
CA LYS A 290 -19.04 0.66 -21.06
C LYS A 290 -19.75 1.37 -19.91
N TYR A 291 -20.30 2.54 -20.22
CA TYR A 291 -21.16 3.33 -19.37
C TYR A 291 -22.61 3.22 -19.87
N PHE A 292 -23.49 2.74 -19.00
CA PHE A 292 -24.91 2.61 -19.27
C PHE A 292 -25.70 3.69 -18.56
N VAL A 293 -26.60 4.35 -19.28
CA VAL A 293 -27.60 5.26 -18.73
C VAL A 293 -28.95 4.57 -18.81
N VAL A 294 -29.55 4.30 -17.66
CA VAL A 294 -30.70 3.39 -17.54
C VAL A 294 -31.93 4.17 -17.12
N THR A 295 -32.94 4.24 -17.99
CA THR A 295 -34.23 4.86 -17.68
C THR A 295 -35.36 4.20 -18.46
N PRO A 296 -36.53 3.95 -17.84
CA PRO A 296 -37.71 3.43 -18.54
C PRO A 296 -38.40 4.50 -19.38
N LEU A 297 -38.09 5.79 -19.18
CA LEU A 297 -38.75 6.91 -19.85
C LEU A 297 -38.22 7.08 -21.28
N SER A 298 -39.01 6.66 -22.27
CA SER A 298 -38.66 6.73 -23.71
C SER A 298 -38.28 8.14 -24.17
N ALA A 299 -39.03 9.17 -23.77
CA ALA A 299 -38.75 10.56 -24.14
C ALA A 299 -37.37 11.04 -23.65
N GLN A 300 -36.92 10.58 -22.47
CA GLN A 300 -35.58 10.91 -21.99
C GLN A 300 -34.49 10.16 -22.74
N ARG A 301 -34.72 8.90 -23.12
CA ARG A 301 -33.80 8.15 -23.99
C ARG A 301 -33.66 8.82 -25.35
N GLU A 302 -34.74 9.33 -25.93
CA GLU A 302 -34.69 10.05 -27.22
C GLU A 302 -33.87 11.35 -27.14
N ILE A 303 -34.05 12.13 -26.06
CA ILE A 303 -33.26 13.36 -25.85
C ILE A 303 -31.78 13.03 -25.63
N ALA A 304 -31.47 12.08 -24.76
CA ALA A 304 -30.10 11.66 -24.50
C ALA A 304 -29.44 11.04 -25.74
N GLY A 305 -30.20 10.29 -26.55
CA GLY A 305 -29.73 9.70 -27.81
C GLY A 305 -29.26 10.77 -28.78
N ARG A 306 -30.06 11.81 -28.98
CA ARG A 306 -29.68 12.97 -29.81
C ARG A 306 -28.38 13.63 -29.35
N VAL A 307 -28.13 13.71 -28.03
CA VAL A 307 -26.87 14.23 -27.50
C VAL A 307 -25.71 13.30 -27.84
N ILE A 308 -25.87 11.99 -27.64
CA ILE A 308 -24.84 10.99 -27.94
C ILE A 308 -24.51 11.00 -29.44
N ASP A 309 -25.52 10.95 -30.30
CA ASP A 309 -25.37 10.90 -31.76
C ASP A 309 -24.70 12.17 -32.31
N HIS A 310 -25.00 13.34 -31.72
CA HIS A 310 -24.34 14.60 -32.08
C HIS A 310 -22.80 14.53 -31.93
N TRP A 311 -22.29 13.79 -30.94
CA TRP A 311 -20.85 13.65 -30.69
C TRP A 311 -20.22 12.44 -31.38
N LEU A 312 -21.01 11.44 -31.80
CA LEU A 312 -20.53 10.28 -32.54
C LEU A 312 -20.49 10.53 -34.05
N GLU A 313 -21.56 11.11 -34.59
CA GLU A 313 -21.82 11.22 -36.04
C GLU A 313 -22.02 12.66 -36.52
N GLY A 314 -22.33 13.60 -35.62
CA GLY A 314 -22.58 15.01 -35.96
C GLY A 314 -21.33 15.88 -36.11
N TYR A 315 -21.53 17.19 -36.35
CA TYR A 315 -20.45 18.20 -36.46
C TYR A 315 -19.54 18.27 -35.21
N GLY A 316 -20.05 17.90 -34.03
CA GLY A 316 -19.23 17.80 -32.82
C GLY A 316 -18.13 16.75 -32.92
N ALA A 317 -18.33 15.69 -33.70
CA ALA A 317 -17.36 14.62 -33.94
C ALA A 317 -16.16 15.06 -34.79
N THR A 318 -16.34 16.05 -35.68
CA THR A 318 -15.27 16.62 -36.52
C THR A 318 -14.52 17.74 -35.80
N TYR A 319 -15.16 18.41 -34.83
CA TYR A 319 -14.60 19.52 -34.07
C TYR A 319 -13.78 19.09 -32.84
N ASN A 320 -14.12 17.98 -32.17
CA ASN A 320 -13.43 17.55 -30.95
C ASN A 320 -13.33 16.01 -30.82
N ALA A 321 -12.18 15.46 -31.22
CA ALA A 321 -11.91 14.02 -31.17
C ALA A 321 -12.02 13.42 -29.74
N ASN A 322 -11.66 14.18 -28.70
CA ASN A 322 -11.70 13.71 -27.31
C ASN A 322 -13.15 13.49 -26.84
N ARG A 323 -14.10 14.33 -27.27
CA ARG A 323 -15.52 14.17 -26.96
C ARG A 323 -16.11 12.93 -27.63
N LYS A 324 -15.77 12.69 -28.89
CA LYS A 324 -16.18 11.47 -29.61
C LYS A 324 -15.73 10.22 -28.87
N GLN A 325 -14.46 10.16 -28.48
CA GLN A 325 -13.90 9.03 -27.73
C GLN A 325 -14.65 8.77 -26.41
N ALA A 326 -15.05 9.82 -25.69
CA ALA A 326 -15.81 9.67 -24.45
C ALA A 326 -17.18 9.02 -24.67
N PHE A 327 -17.88 9.37 -25.75
CA PHE A 327 -19.22 8.85 -26.04
C PHE A 327 -19.23 7.46 -26.68
N MET A 328 -18.12 7.01 -27.31
CA MET A 328 -18.04 5.66 -27.90
C MET A 328 -18.37 4.54 -26.90
N GLY A 329 -18.07 4.75 -25.62
CA GLY A 329 -18.37 3.80 -24.54
C GLY A 329 -19.72 4.02 -23.87
N THR A 330 -20.59 4.89 -24.36
CA THR A 330 -21.85 5.26 -23.69
C THR A 330 -23.06 4.62 -24.38
N ALA A 331 -23.97 4.02 -23.63
CA ALA A 331 -25.21 3.44 -24.16
C ALA A 331 -26.42 3.73 -23.29
N LEU A 332 -27.58 3.86 -23.94
CA LEU A 332 -28.88 4.00 -23.29
C LEU A 332 -29.56 2.64 -23.19
N LYS A 333 -30.16 2.35 -22.04
CA LYS A 333 -30.92 1.11 -21.79
C LYS A 333 -32.25 1.41 -21.11
N GLU A 334 -33.25 0.59 -21.37
CA GLU A 334 -34.58 0.74 -20.76
C GLU A 334 -34.57 0.26 -19.31
N SER A 335 -33.83 -0.80 -19.02
CA SER A 335 -33.80 -1.45 -17.72
C SER A 335 -32.42 -1.96 -17.32
N LEU A 336 -32.25 -2.25 -16.03
CA LEU A 336 -31.05 -2.90 -15.51
C LEU A 336 -30.87 -4.32 -16.10
N MET A 337 -31.97 -5.02 -16.41
CA MET A 337 -31.89 -6.36 -17.00
C MET A 337 -31.22 -6.34 -18.37
N GLU A 338 -31.54 -5.37 -19.23
CA GLU A 338 -30.87 -5.24 -20.54
C GLU A 338 -29.37 -4.96 -20.41
N VAL A 339 -28.94 -4.27 -19.33
CA VAL A 339 -27.52 -4.05 -19.04
C VAL A 339 -26.85 -5.37 -18.68
N LEU A 340 -27.45 -6.14 -17.79
CA LEU A 340 -26.91 -7.43 -17.33
C LEU A 340 -26.81 -8.42 -18.49
N GLU A 341 -27.85 -8.54 -19.31
CA GLU A 341 -27.86 -9.39 -20.51
C GLU A 341 -26.80 -9.00 -21.51
N GLU A 342 -26.57 -7.69 -21.72
CA GLU A 342 -25.53 -7.23 -22.63
C GLU A 342 -24.13 -7.59 -22.11
N ILE A 343 -23.86 -7.36 -20.82
CA ILE A 343 -22.56 -7.70 -20.23
C ILE A 343 -22.33 -9.22 -20.28
N GLU A 344 -23.34 -10.02 -19.94
CA GLU A 344 -23.24 -11.48 -19.98
C GLU A 344 -22.99 -12.00 -21.40
N ARG A 345 -23.64 -11.41 -22.42
CA ARG A 345 -23.38 -11.73 -23.82
C ARG A 345 -21.95 -11.38 -24.26
N VAL A 346 -21.40 -10.26 -23.78
CA VAL A 346 -20.05 -9.79 -24.15
C VAL A 346 -18.96 -10.57 -23.42
N GLU A 347 -19.17 -10.87 -22.14
CA GLU A 347 -18.15 -11.47 -21.26
C GLU A 347 -18.28 -13.00 -21.14
N GLY A 348 -19.40 -13.58 -21.59
CA GLY A 348 -19.71 -15.00 -21.44
C GLY A 348 -20.07 -15.42 -20.01
N GLN A 349 -20.24 -14.46 -19.10
CA GLN A 349 -20.64 -14.70 -17.70
C GLN A 349 -21.36 -13.47 -17.12
N ARG A 350 -22.28 -13.70 -16.19
CA ARG A 350 -22.98 -12.62 -15.48
C ARG A 350 -21.99 -11.75 -14.68
N PRO A 351 -22.14 -10.41 -14.69
CA PRO A 351 -21.29 -9.54 -13.89
C PRO A 351 -21.63 -9.62 -12.39
N ARG A 352 -20.61 -9.42 -11.56
CA ARG A 352 -20.80 -9.09 -10.15
C ARG A 352 -21.39 -7.69 -10.03
N ILE A 353 -22.54 -7.57 -9.39
CA ILE A 353 -23.31 -6.32 -9.27
C ILE A 353 -22.91 -5.62 -7.98
N VAL A 354 -22.44 -4.37 -8.09
CA VAL A 354 -21.96 -3.58 -6.96
C VAL A 354 -22.73 -2.27 -6.89
N ALA A 355 -23.48 -2.05 -5.82
CA ALA A 355 -24.18 -0.79 -5.58
C ALA A 355 -23.32 0.19 -4.79
N THR A 356 -23.40 1.48 -5.12
CA THR A 356 -22.83 2.55 -4.29
C THR A 356 -23.81 3.00 -3.21
N THR A 357 -23.29 3.54 -2.10
CA THR A 357 -24.08 4.12 -1.02
C THR A 357 -23.35 5.35 -0.45
N ALA A 358 -24.10 6.25 0.19
CA ALA A 358 -23.56 7.31 1.03
C ALA A 358 -23.52 6.92 2.53
N ARG A 359 -24.06 5.75 2.88
CA ARG A 359 -24.19 5.28 4.26
C ARG A 359 -23.20 4.14 4.55
N THR A 360 -22.60 4.15 5.73
CA THR A 360 -21.57 3.20 6.15
C THR A 360 -22.14 1.86 6.65
N ASP A 361 -23.41 1.83 7.07
CA ASP A 361 -24.08 0.70 7.74
C ASP A 361 -24.29 -0.54 6.85
N ARG A 362 -24.13 -0.42 5.53
CA ARG A 362 -24.42 -1.49 4.57
C ARG A 362 -23.23 -1.94 3.74
N ALA A 363 -22.09 -1.28 3.87
CA ALA A 363 -20.92 -1.55 3.04
C ALA A 363 -20.33 -2.94 3.37
N ASN A 364 -20.06 -3.73 2.34
CA ASN A 364 -19.51 -5.09 2.49
C ASN A 364 -18.38 -5.42 1.50
N ILE A 365 -17.93 -4.44 0.71
CA ILE A 365 -16.72 -4.56 -0.12
C ILE A 365 -15.91 -3.26 -0.08
N SER A 366 -14.59 -3.39 0.04
CA SER A 366 -13.66 -2.26 0.01
C SER A 366 -13.19 -1.91 -1.40
N TYR A 367 -12.59 -0.73 -1.59
CA TYR A 367 -12.02 -0.37 -2.90
C TYR A 367 -10.95 -1.37 -3.38
N PRO A 368 -9.96 -1.82 -2.57
CA PRO A 368 -8.99 -2.82 -3.00
C PRO A 368 -9.65 -4.13 -3.46
N GLN A 369 -10.62 -4.63 -2.70
CA GLN A 369 -11.34 -5.88 -3.04
C GLN A 369 -12.12 -5.75 -4.35
N LEU A 370 -12.79 -4.61 -4.58
CA LEU A 370 -13.48 -4.37 -5.85
C LEU A 370 -12.48 -4.26 -7.00
N ALA A 371 -11.37 -3.54 -6.81
CA ALA A 371 -10.37 -3.35 -7.84
C ALA A 371 -9.78 -4.69 -8.31
N GLU A 372 -9.46 -5.59 -7.38
CA GLU A 372 -9.04 -6.96 -7.67
C GLU A 372 -10.12 -7.77 -8.38
N ALA A 373 -11.38 -7.68 -7.91
CA ALA A 373 -12.50 -8.38 -8.55
C ALA A 373 -12.65 -7.99 -10.03
N THR A 374 -12.40 -6.73 -10.41
CA THR A 374 -12.49 -6.30 -11.82
C THR A 374 -11.44 -6.94 -12.74
N LEU A 375 -10.34 -7.46 -12.20
CA LEU A 375 -9.36 -8.21 -12.99
C LEU A 375 -9.81 -9.66 -13.19
N ASN A 376 -10.47 -10.23 -12.17
CA ASN A 376 -10.85 -11.65 -12.13
C ASN A 376 -12.22 -11.98 -12.72
N GLN A 377 -13.15 -11.02 -12.79
CA GLN A 377 -14.48 -11.18 -13.38
C GLN A 377 -15.10 -9.84 -13.81
N PRO A 378 -16.08 -9.81 -14.72
CA PRO A 378 -16.86 -8.61 -14.99
C PRO A 378 -17.59 -8.10 -13.75
N CYS A 379 -17.50 -6.80 -13.52
CA CYS A 379 -18.16 -6.11 -12.43
C CYS A 379 -18.98 -4.93 -12.98
N LEU A 380 -20.22 -4.81 -12.52
CA LEU A 380 -21.10 -3.68 -12.80
C LEU A 380 -21.22 -2.79 -11.57
N LEU A 381 -20.66 -1.58 -11.64
CA LEU A 381 -20.77 -0.58 -10.60
C LEU A 381 -21.97 0.34 -10.87
N MET A 382 -22.97 0.28 -9.98
CA MET A 382 -24.22 1.01 -10.11
C MET A 382 -24.23 2.29 -9.27
N PHE A 383 -24.60 3.39 -9.92
CA PHE A 383 -24.84 4.69 -9.31
C PHE A 383 -26.31 5.06 -9.39
N GLY A 384 -26.84 5.57 -8.27
CA GLY A 384 -28.21 6.06 -8.16
C GLY A 384 -28.27 7.56 -8.37
N THR A 385 -29.44 8.04 -8.79
CA THR A 385 -29.76 9.47 -8.87
C THR A 385 -30.82 9.83 -7.83
N GLY A 386 -31.19 11.11 -7.72
CA GLY A 386 -32.18 11.54 -6.73
C GLY A 386 -31.69 11.33 -5.29
N TRP A 387 -32.49 10.66 -4.46
CA TRP A 387 -32.17 10.33 -3.06
C TRP A 387 -31.59 8.91 -2.89
N GLY A 388 -31.17 8.29 -3.99
CA GLY A 388 -30.51 6.99 -4.00
C GLY A 388 -31.45 5.82 -4.34
N PHE A 389 -30.92 4.61 -4.19
CA PHE A 389 -31.58 3.38 -4.59
C PHE A 389 -32.77 2.97 -3.72
N THR A 390 -33.71 2.23 -4.32
CA THR A 390 -34.69 1.43 -3.58
C THR A 390 -34.02 0.25 -2.87
N GLU A 391 -34.72 -0.34 -1.89
CA GLU A 391 -34.21 -1.55 -1.21
C GLU A 391 -34.09 -2.74 -2.18
N ASP A 392 -34.94 -2.81 -3.21
CA ASP A 392 -34.88 -3.88 -4.21
C ASP A 392 -33.58 -3.85 -5.00
N ILE A 393 -33.07 -2.66 -5.36
CA ILE A 393 -31.77 -2.53 -6.03
C ILE A 393 -30.63 -2.99 -5.11
N PHE A 394 -30.70 -2.69 -3.81
CA PHE A 394 -29.71 -3.20 -2.86
C PHE A 394 -29.77 -4.73 -2.70
N ARG A 395 -30.96 -5.33 -2.75
CA ARG A 395 -31.12 -6.80 -2.72
C ARG A 395 -30.62 -7.47 -4.00
N MET A 396 -30.68 -6.78 -5.13
CA MET A 396 -30.15 -7.27 -6.41
C MET A 396 -28.62 -7.16 -6.50
N ALA A 397 -27.99 -6.30 -5.69
CA ALA A 397 -26.55 -6.16 -5.67
C ALA A 397 -25.88 -7.28 -4.88
N ASP A 398 -24.84 -7.88 -5.44
CA ASP A 398 -24.00 -8.85 -4.73
C ASP A 398 -23.22 -8.17 -3.60
N ASN A 399 -22.83 -6.91 -3.82
CA ASN A 399 -22.08 -6.11 -2.86
C ASN A 399 -22.47 -4.64 -2.84
N ILE A 400 -22.15 -3.99 -1.73
CA ILE A 400 -22.30 -2.56 -1.52
C ILE A 400 -20.92 -1.98 -1.21
N LEU A 401 -20.45 -1.10 -2.10
CA LEU A 401 -19.13 -0.48 -1.99
C LEU A 401 -19.08 0.48 -0.80
N GLN A 402 -17.96 0.48 -0.09
CA GLN A 402 -17.73 1.46 0.97
C GLN A 402 -17.94 2.91 0.48
N PRO A 403 -18.68 3.74 1.24
CA PRO A 403 -19.03 5.09 0.81
C PRO A 403 -17.77 5.95 0.63
N ILE A 404 -17.94 7.07 -0.09
CA ILE A 404 -16.95 8.13 -0.06
C ILE A 404 -17.05 8.80 1.30
N ASP A 405 -15.98 8.73 2.09
CA ASP A 405 -15.85 9.50 3.31
C ASP A 405 -15.07 10.80 3.04
N GLY A 406 -15.54 11.89 3.64
CA GLY A 406 -14.99 13.24 3.54
C GLY A 406 -14.60 13.77 4.92
N THR A 407 -13.68 14.72 4.97
CA THR A 407 -13.16 15.26 6.26
C THR A 407 -14.08 16.30 6.91
N GLY A 408 -15.15 16.72 6.23
CA GLY A 408 -16.11 17.69 6.74
C GLY A 408 -17.43 17.04 7.13
N GLU A 409 -18.29 17.81 7.80
CA GLU A 409 -19.63 17.36 8.24
C GLU A 409 -20.61 17.16 7.07
N PHE A 410 -20.30 17.69 5.88
CA PHE A 410 -21.11 17.55 4.68
C PHE A 410 -20.66 16.36 3.82
N ASN A 411 -21.48 15.32 3.75
CA ASN A 411 -21.23 14.13 2.92
C ASN A 411 -22.36 13.85 1.91
N HIS A 412 -22.63 14.82 1.03
CA HIS A 412 -23.63 14.69 -0.04
C HIS A 412 -23.07 15.18 -1.38
N LEU A 413 -22.23 14.35 -2.00
CA LEU A 413 -21.61 14.64 -3.30
C LEU A 413 -22.60 14.49 -4.47
N SER A 414 -22.35 15.23 -5.54
CA SER A 414 -23.03 14.96 -6.81
C SER A 414 -22.64 13.57 -7.34
N VAL A 415 -23.55 12.90 -8.06
CA VAL A 415 -23.25 11.58 -8.64
C VAL A 415 -22.04 11.61 -9.58
N ARG A 416 -21.86 12.71 -10.33
CA ARG A 416 -20.71 12.92 -11.22
C ARG A 416 -19.39 12.96 -10.45
N SER A 417 -19.37 13.70 -9.34
CA SER A 417 -18.21 13.75 -8.43
C SER A 417 -17.94 12.38 -7.81
N ALA A 418 -19.00 11.68 -7.38
CA ALA A 418 -18.89 10.35 -6.79
C ALA A 418 -18.30 9.34 -7.78
N VAL A 419 -18.75 9.33 -9.04
CA VAL A 419 -18.19 8.48 -10.09
C VAL A 419 -16.70 8.74 -10.26
N ALA A 420 -16.28 10.00 -10.45
CA ALA A 420 -14.88 10.33 -10.66
C ALA A 420 -13.99 9.89 -9.48
N ILE A 421 -14.41 10.17 -8.24
CA ILE A 421 -13.66 9.80 -7.03
C ILE A 421 -13.61 8.28 -6.85
N ILE A 422 -14.71 7.57 -7.08
CA ILE A 422 -14.74 6.11 -6.95
C ILE A 422 -13.84 5.46 -8.00
N LEU A 423 -13.91 5.89 -9.25
CA LEU A 423 -13.05 5.37 -10.31
C LEU A 423 -11.57 5.67 -10.04
N ASP A 424 -11.24 6.85 -9.51
CA ASP A 424 -9.88 7.21 -9.09
C ASP A 424 -9.37 6.28 -7.97
N ARG A 425 -10.19 6.07 -6.93
CA ARG A 425 -9.84 5.18 -5.82
C ARG A 425 -9.68 3.73 -6.28
N LEU A 426 -10.51 3.25 -7.20
CA LEU A 426 -10.32 1.93 -7.81
C LEU A 426 -9.02 1.86 -8.60
N ASN A 427 -8.65 2.95 -9.27
CA ASN A 427 -7.41 3.00 -10.03
C ASN A 427 -6.17 2.94 -9.12
N ARG A 428 -6.13 3.79 -8.09
CA ARG A 428 -5.02 3.85 -7.12
C ARG A 428 -4.82 2.55 -6.36
N ASN A 429 -5.91 1.90 -5.96
CA ASN A 429 -5.85 0.63 -5.23
C ASN A 429 -5.50 -0.58 -6.11
N SER A 430 -5.33 -0.40 -7.43
CA SER A 430 -4.66 -1.40 -8.26
C SER A 430 -3.30 -0.93 -8.79
N GLY A 431 -2.62 -0.03 -8.09
CA GLY A 431 -1.27 0.41 -8.45
C GLY A 431 -1.20 1.51 -9.51
N GLY A 432 -2.32 2.14 -9.87
CA GLY A 432 -2.30 3.37 -10.67
C GLY A 432 -1.77 4.53 -9.84
N LEU A 433 -0.48 4.85 -9.99
CA LEU A 433 0.20 5.92 -9.23
C LEU A 433 0.86 6.99 -10.08
N LEU A 434 0.49 7.05 -11.36
CA LEU A 434 0.84 8.19 -12.21
C LEU A 434 -0.32 9.18 -12.28
#